data_AF-A0A537WWP8-F1
#
_entry.id   AF-A0A537WWP8-F1
#
_cell.length_a   1.000
_cell.length_b   1.000
_cell.length_c   1.000
_cell.angle_alpha   90.00
_cell.angle_beta   90.00
_cell.angle_gamma   90.00
#
_symmetry.space_group_name_H-M   'P 1'
#
loop_
_entity.id
_entity.type
_entity.pdbx_description
1 polymer ?
#
loop_
_entity_poly.entity_id
_entity_poly.type
_entity_poly.pdbx_seq_one_letter_code
_entity_poly.pdbx_strand_id
1 'polypeptide(L)' 'MTTSTTTITTPTTSTTGEPRYYTIQSGDTLGSVALREHTTVDDLLRLNPGVNPQGLRVGQRIRVG' A
#
# COMPACT_ATOMS: atom_id res chain seq x y z
N MET A 1 -28.44 -15.08 26.15
CA MET A 1 -27.14 -15.76 25.97
C MET A 1 -27.05 -16.07 24.49
N THR A 2 -26.16 -15.54 23.66
CA THR A 2 -24.83 -14.96 23.83
C THR A 2 -24.58 -14.04 22.63
N THR A 3 -24.03 -12.86 22.90
CA THR A 3 -23.42 -11.94 21.94
C THR A 3 -22.23 -12.60 21.26
N SER A 4 -22.17 -12.58 19.93
CA SER A 4 -20.99 -13.00 19.17
C SER A 4 -20.02 -11.82 19.09
N THR A 5 -19.04 -11.82 19.99
CA THR A 5 -17.86 -10.97 19.91
C THR A 5 -16.88 -11.63 18.96
N THR A 6 -16.84 -11.18 17.70
CA THR A 6 -15.72 -11.50 16.82
C THR A 6 -14.57 -10.55 17.17
N THR A 7 -13.62 -11.06 17.93
CA THR A 7 -12.25 -10.58 17.96
C THR A 7 -11.63 -10.88 16.60
N ILE A 8 -11.04 -9.88 15.92
CA ILE A 8 -9.86 -10.03 15.04
C ILE A 8 -9.38 -8.67 14.52
N THR A 9 -8.09 -8.45 14.75
CA THR A 9 -7.16 -7.55 14.04
C THR A 9 -7.17 -6.07 14.41
N THR A 10 -6.27 -5.77 15.35
CA THR A 10 -5.50 -4.52 15.41
C THR A 10 -5.01 -4.14 13.99
N PRO A 11 -5.38 -2.99 13.40
CA PRO A 11 -4.54 -2.42 12.37
C PRO A 11 -3.24 -2.03 13.08
N THR A 12 -2.17 -2.74 12.80
CA THR A 12 -0.83 -2.44 13.25
C THR A 12 -0.49 -1.01 12.84
N THR A 13 -0.53 -0.11 13.83
CA THR A 13 0.32 1.06 13.99
C THR A 13 1.15 1.41 12.75
N SER A 14 0.64 2.34 11.95
CA SER A 14 1.45 3.21 11.12
C SER A 14 2.34 4.02 12.07
N THR A 15 3.49 3.45 12.45
CA THR A 15 4.49 4.13 13.27
C THR A 15 4.93 5.37 12.52
N THR A 16 4.42 6.51 12.99
CA THR A 16 4.77 7.87 12.62
C THR A 16 6.28 8.00 12.51
N GLY A 17 6.81 8.17 11.28
CA GLY A 17 8.12 8.78 11.09
C GLY A 17 8.90 8.36 9.85
N GLU A 18 8.80 7.11 9.39
CA GLU A 18 9.70 6.64 8.32
C GLU A 18 9.01 6.46 6.96
N PRO A 19 9.59 7.02 5.89
CA PRO A 19 9.08 6.81 4.55
C PRO A 19 9.18 5.32 4.19
N ARG A 20 8.04 4.72 3.87
CA ARG A 20 7.97 3.32 3.45
C ARG A 20 8.08 3.24 1.94
N TYR A 21 8.87 2.29 1.46
CA TYR A 21 9.08 2.05 0.05
C TYR A 21 8.75 0.60 -0.31
N TYR A 22 8.04 0.44 -1.42
CA TYR A 22 7.72 -0.85 -2.02
C TYR A 22 8.45 -0.98 -3.36
N THR A 23 8.98 -2.17 -3.65
CA THR A 23 9.61 -2.46 -4.94
C THR A 23 8.65 -3.30 -5.77
N ILE A 24 8.21 -2.75 -6.90
CA ILE A 24 7.29 -3.39 -7.83
C ILE A 24 7.85 -4.73 -8.30
N GLN A 25 7.04 -5.78 -8.21
CA GLN A 25 7.38 -7.11 -8.73
C GLN A 25 6.62 -7.40 -10.03
N SER A 26 7.02 -8.47 -10.72
CA SER A 26 6.33 -8.89 -11.94
C SER A 26 4.89 -9.27 -11.64
N GLY A 27 3.95 -8.58 -12.30
CA GLY A 27 2.51 -8.77 -12.09
C GLY A 27 1.88 -7.84 -11.04
N ASP A 28 2.68 -7.02 -10.35
CA ASP A 28 2.14 -5.98 -9.47
C ASP A 28 1.52 -4.83 -10.26
N THR A 29 0.44 -4.28 -9.71
CA THR A 29 -0.22 -3.07 -10.19
C THR A 29 -0.30 -2.07 -9.05
N LEU A 30 -0.49 -0.77 -9.33
CA LEU A 30 -0.69 0.20 -8.25
C LEU A 30 -1.91 -0.16 -7.40
N GLY A 31 -2.95 -0.76 -7.99
CA GLY A 31 -4.13 -1.21 -7.25
C GLY A 31 -3.82 -2.35 -6.28
N SER A 32 -3.07 -3.37 -6.71
CA SER A 32 -2.69 -4.49 -5.83
C SER A 32 -1.74 -4.05 -4.71
N VAL A 33 -0.80 -3.14 -5.01
CA VAL A 33 0.10 -2.56 -4.01
C VAL A 33 -0.66 -1.67 -3.03
N ALA A 34 -1.57 -0.83 -3.52
CA ALA A 34 -2.39 0.03 -2.68
C ALA A 34 -3.23 -0.80 -1.69
N LEU A 35 -3.88 -1.85 -2.18
CA LEU A 35 -4.68 -2.76 -1.36
C LEU A 35 -3.82 -3.46 -0.28
N ARG A 36 -2.62 -3.91 -0.65
CA ARG A 36 -1.69 -4.60 0.24
C ARG A 36 -1.11 -3.69 1.32
N GLU A 37 -0.82 -2.45 0.97
CA GLU A 37 -0.27 -1.44 1.88
C GLU A 37 -1.37 -0.64 2.60
N HIS A 38 -2.64 -1.06 2.46
CA HIS A 38 -3.80 -0.39 3.06
C HIS A 38 -3.86 1.12 2.73
N THR A 39 -3.46 1.48 1.52
CA THR A 39 -3.45 2.84 1.00
C THR A 39 -4.30 2.93 -0.28
N THR A 40 -4.35 4.09 -0.92
CA THR A 40 -5.08 4.29 -2.17
C THR A 40 -4.12 4.53 -3.33
N VAL A 41 -4.56 4.19 -4.56
CA VAL A 41 -3.78 4.51 -5.76
C VAL A 41 -3.52 6.01 -5.87
N ASP A 42 -4.48 6.84 -5.46
CA ASP A 42 -4.35 8.29 -5.43
C ASP A 42 -3.23 8.74 -4.48
N ASP A 43 -3.20 8.21 -3.25
CA ASP A 43 -2.11 8.48 -2.31
C ASP A 43 -0.76 8.01 -2.83
N LEU A 44 -0.69 6.82 -3.46
CA LEU A 44 0.54 6.35 -4.10
C LEU A 44 1.00 7.29 -5.21
N LEU A 45 0.11 7.79 -6.06
CA LEU A 45 0.44 8.74 -7.12
C LEU A 45 0.86 10.10 -6.55
N ARG A 46 0.21 10.55 -5.48
CA ARG A 46 0.54 11.79 -4.78
C ARG A 46 1.92 11.71 -4.12
N LEU A 47 2.26 10.57 -3.54
CA LEU A 47 3.58 10.30 -2.97
C LEU A 47 4.67 10.12 -4.03
N ASN A 48 4.30 9.74 -5.25
CA ASN A 48 5.23 9.45 -6.35
C ASN A 48 4.85 10.21 -7.63
N PRO A 49 5.08 11.53 -7.67
CA PRO A 49 4.81 12.31 -8.87
C PRO A 49 5.62 11.79 -10.06
N GLY A 50 4.95 11.53 -11.18
CA GLY A 50 5.55 11.00 -12.40
C GLY A 50 5.54 9.47 -12.52
N VAL A 51 5.06 8.74 -11.50
CA VAL A 51 4.79 7.30 -11.66
C VAL A 51 3.56 7.10 -12.53
N ASN A 52 3.73 6.30 -13.58
CA ASN A 52 2.62 5.90 -14.45
C ASN A 52 1.99 4.60 -13.93
N PRO A 53 0.69 4.59 -13.54
CA PRO A 53 -0.02 3.37 -13.12
C PRO A 53 0.03 2.23 -14.14
N GLN A 54 0.04 2.57 -15.43
CA GLN A 54 0.03 1.62 -16.54
C GLN A 54 1.45 1.29 -17.03
N GLY A 55 2.46 1.99 -16.51
CA GLY A 55 3.86 1.88 -16.93
C GLY A 55 4.79 1.47 -15.80
N LEU A 56 4.30 0.72 -14.82
CA LEU A 56 5.12 0.25 -13.70
C LEU A 56 6.19 -0.72 -14.20
N ARG A 57 7.43 -0.50 -13.75
CA ARG A 57 8.56 -1.37 -14.08
C ARG A 57 8.86 -2.31 -12.93
N VAL A 58 9.11 -3.57 -13.23
CA VAL A 58 9.62 -4.52 -12.23
C VAL A 58 10.96 -4.00 -11.70
N GLY A 59 11.14 -4.01 -10.38
CA GLY A 59 12.28 -3.41 -9.70
C GLY A 59 12.14 -1.91 -9.42
N GLN A 60 11.06 -1.27 -9.86
CA GLN A 60 10.80 0.13 -9.57
C GLN A 60 10.44 0.30 -8.09
N ARG A 61 11.12 1.22 -7.41
CA ARG A 61 10.83 1.56 -6.02
C ARG A 61 9.85 2.73 -5.96
N ILE A 62 8.72 2.53 -5.30
CA ILE A 62 7.69 3.56 -5.07
C ILE A 62 7.49 3.77 -3.58
N ARG A 63 7.13 4.99 -3.18
CA ARG A 63 6.78 5.36 -1.82
C ARG A 63 5.34 4.95 -1.51
N VAL A 64 5.11 4.28 -0.39
CA VAL A 64 3.79 3.78 0.03
C VAL A 64 3.32 4.34 1.38
N GLY A 65 4.19 5.06 2.09
CA GLY A 65 3.93 5.77 3.35
C GLY A 65 5.00 6.81 3.64
#